data_AF-A0A9E4I561-F1
#
_entry.id   AF-A0A9E4I561-F1
#
_cell.length_a   1.000
_cell.length_b   1.000
_cell.length_c   1.000
_cell.angle_alpha   90.00
_cell.angle_beta   90.00
_cell.angle_gamma   90.00
#
_symmetry.space_group_name_H-M   'P 1'
#
loop_
_entity.id
_entity.type
_entity.pdbx_description
1 polymer ?
#
loop_
_entity_poly.entity_id
_entity_poly.type
_entity_poly.pdbx_seq_one_letter_code
_entity_poly.pdbx_strand_id
1 'polypeptide(L)'
;MRGSAPGLASEASGVSIIFAHLSQRNIVSMLTGTIIAMALISLILVFIFRSVRVGLVSVVPNFIPAAMSLGLWGFLVGNVGLAGSVMTAIAFGIVVDDTIHFLTKYHRARHDGLDAQEAVRTAFRTVGHALLTTTVVLVLGFLVFASSGFEVSWALGLLVSLTISFALLADFLFLPPLLMLLDRKKT
;
A
#
# COMPACT_ATOMS: atom_id res chain seq x y z
N MET A 1 12.06 -48.65 -31.39
CA MET A 1 13.35 -48.39 -32.08
C MET A 1 13.22 -47.06 -32.80
N ARG A 2 13.65 -45.97 -32.13
CA ARG A 2 14.87 -45.18 -32.43
C ARG A 2 14.73 -44.26 -33.65
N GLY A 3 14.75 -42.95 -33.42
CA GLY A 3 14.84 -41.94 -34.50
C GLY A 3 14.68 -40.47 -34.05
N SER A 4 15.37 -40.07 -33.00
CA SER A 4 15.80 -38.70 -32.62
C SER A 4 15.25 -37.47 -33.35
N ALA A 5 14.61 -36.56 -32.59
CA ALA A 5 14.99 -35.14 -32.58
C ALA A 5 14.95 -34.60 -31.13
N PRO A 6 15.97 -34.88 -30.30
CA PRO A 6 16.12 -34.25 -28.99
C PRO A 6 16.70 -32.85 -29.22
N GLY A 7 15.83 -31.83 -29.25
CA GLY A 7 16.26 -30.45 -29.52
C GLY A 7 15.14 -29.46 -29.83
N LEU A 8 13.92 -29.93 -30.11
CA LEU A 8 12.75 -29.06 -30.28
C LEU A 8 12.06 -28.83 -28.93
N ALA A 9 12.78 -28.29 -27.96
CA ALA A 9 12.13 -27.38 -27.03
C ALA A 9 11.83 -26.11 -27.83
N SER A 10 10.79 -26.16 -28.69
CA SER A 10 10.33 -24.95 -29.36
C SER A 10 9.70 -24.10 -28.26
N GLU A 11 10.46 -23.16 -27.71
CA GLU A 11 9.85 -22.09 -26.93
C GLU A 11 8.79 -21.47 -27.82
N ALA A 12 7.54 -21.54 -27.39
CA ALA A 12 6.43 -21.07 -28.18
C ALA A 12 6.62 -19.56 -28.40
N SER A 13 7.02 -19.19 -29.62
CA SER A 13 7.35 -17.81 -29.98
C SER A 13 6.12 -17.14 -30.59
N GLY A 14 5.57 -16.15 -29.89
CA GLY A 14 4.45 -15.36 -30.37
C GLY A 14 4.27 -14.12 -29.50
N VAL A 15 3.75 -13.03 -30.10
CA VAL A 15 3.58 -11.73 -29.41
C VAL A 15 2.78 -11.90 -28.11
N SER A 16 1.70 -12.69 -28.13
CA SER A 16 0.91 -13.00 -26.94
C SER A 16 1.68 -13.73 -25.84
N ILE A 17 2.60 -14.62 -26.21
CA ILE A 17 3.42 -15.37 -25.25
C ILE A 17 4.51 -14.48 -24.65
N ILE A 18 5.10 -13.60 -25.47
CA ILE A 18 6.05 -12.57 -24.99
C ILE A 18 5.36 -11.64 -23.98
N PHE A 19 4.16 -11.15 -24.30
CA PHE A 19 3.38 -10.31 -23.39
C PHE A 19 2.99 -11.04 -22.10
N ALA A 20 2.60 -12.31 -22.17
CA ALA A 20 2.30 -13.11 -20.99
C ALA A 20 3.53 -13.26 -20.07
N HIS A 21 4.70 -13.59 -20.64
CA HIS A 21 5.95 -13.67 -19.89
C HIS A 21 6.37 -12.32 -19.31
N LEU A 22 6.23 -11.24 -20.08
CA LEU A 22 6.54 -9.88 -19.63
C LEU A 22 5.64 -9.46 -18.47
N SER A 23 4.32 -9.66 -18.59
CA SER A 23 3.36 -9.40 -17.53
C SER A 23 3.67 -10.21 -16.28
N GLN A 24 3.95 -11.51 -16.43
CA GLN A 24 4.29 -12.36 -15.29
C GLN A 24 5.58 -11.91 -14.59
N ARG A 25 6.63 -11.59 -15.35
CA ARG A 25 7.87 -11.05 -14.80
C ARG A 25 7.64 -9.72 -14.09
N ASN A 26 6.83 -8.84 -14.64
CA ASN A 26 6.49 -7.57 -14.01
C ASN A 26 5.71 -7.77 -12.71
N ILE A 27 4.71 -8.65 -12.70
CA ILE A 27 3.95 -8.96 -11.48
C ILE A 27 4.88 -9.43 -10.37
N VAL A 28 5.74 -10.41 -10.65
CA VAL A 28 6.69 -10.96 -9.67
C VAL A 28 7.68 -9.89 -9.19
N SER A 29 8.27 -9.13 -10.12
CA SER A 29 9.22 -8.06 -9.78
C SER A 29 8.59 -6.96 -8.95
N MET A 30 7.34 -6.56 -9.26
CA MET A 30 6.65 -5.53 -8.50
C MET A 30 6.27 -6.03 -7.11
N LEU A 31 5.67 -7.21 -6.98
CA LEU A 31 5.32 -7.76 -5.65
C LEU A 31 6.57 -7.95 -4.78
N THR A 32 7.65 -8.49 -5.35
CA THR A 32 8.92 -8.67 -4.62
C THR A 32 9.53 -7.32 -4.25
N GLY A 33 9.55 -6.37 -5.19
CA GLY A 33 10.04 -5.01 -4.97
C GLY A 33 9.25 -4.27 -3.89
N THR A 34 7.93 -4.44 -3.85
CA THR A 34 7.07 -3.86 -2.83
C THR A 34 7.35 -4.44 -1.44
N ILE A 35 7.54 -5.76 -1.32
CA ILE A 35 7.90 -6.39 -0.05
C ILE A 35 9.26 -5.86 0.44
N ILE A 36 10.25 -5.76 -0.45
CA ILE A 36 11.57 -5.20 -0.12
C ILE A 36 11.44 -3.73 0.30
N ALA A 37 10.68 -2.92 -0.43
CA ALA A 37 10.44 -1.52 -0.09
C ALA A 37 9.77 -1.38 1.28
N MET A 38 8.79 -2.23 1.60
CA MET A 38 8.15 -2.26 2.92
C MET A 38 9.12 -2.62 4.04
N ALA A 39 9.98 -3.62 3.84
CA ALA A 39 11.00 -3.95 4.81
C ALA A 39 11.96 -2.76 5.05
N LEU A 40 12.37 -2.07 3.99
CA LEU A 40 13.25 -0.90 4.09
C LEU A 40 12.57 0.28 4.79
N ILE A 41 11.31 0.59 4.46
CA ILE A 41 10.59 1.69 5.11
C ILE A 41 10.34 1.38 6.59
N SER A 42 9.94 0.15 6.92
CA SER A 42 9.85 -0.27 8.32
C SER A 42 11.18 -0.08 9.05
N LEU A 43 12.32 -0.46 8.45
CA LEU A 43 13.64 -0.26 9.05
C LEU A 43 13.95 1.24 9.29
N ILE A 44 13.63 2.09 8.32
CA ILE A 44 13.79 3.55 8.44
C ILE A 44 12.94 4.09 9.59
N LEU A 45 11.68 3.66 9.73
CA LEU A 45 10.80 4.11 10.81
C LEU A 45 11.28 3.62 12.18
N VAL A 46 11.80 2.40 12.27
CA VAL A 46 12.44 1.90 13.49
C VAL A 46 13.63 2.78 13.87
N PHE A 47 14.44 3.20 12.90
CA PHE A 47 15.58 4.08 13.15
C PHE A 47 15.15 5.49 13.60
N ILE A 48 14.17 6.10 12.92
CA ILE A 48 13.65 7.44 13.24
C ILE A 48 13.02 7.48 14.64
N PHE A 49 12.13 6.53 14.93
CA PHE A 49 11.39 6.50 16.19
C PHE A 49 12.10 5.73 17.31
N ARG A 50 13.29 5.18 17.04
CA ARG A 50 14.08 4.33 17.96
C ARG A 50 13.25 3.24 18.64
N SER A 51 12.23 2.72 17.95
CA SER A 51 11.25 1.81 18.52
C SER A 51 10.76 0.82 17.48
N VAL A 52 11.17 -0.44 17.66
CA VAL A 52 10.73 -1.58 16.82
C VAL A 52 9.21 -1.73 16.86
N ARG A 53 8.58 -1.40 18.00
CA ARG A 53 7.13 -1.50 18.15
C ARG A 53 6.39 -0.51 17.25
N VAL A 54 6.88 0.72 17.13
CA VAL A 54 6.26 1.73 16.26
C VAL A 54 6.38 1.33 14.79
N GLY A 55 7.56 0.83 14.38
CA GLY A 55 7.77 0.34 13.01
C GLY A 55 6.95 -0.90 12.65
N LEU A 56 6.62 -1.78 13.61
CA LEU A 56 5.70 -2.91 13.37
C LEU A 56 4.23 -2.46 13.37
N VAL A 57 3.87 -1.53 14.26
CA VAL A 57 2.50 -0.99 14.32
C VAL A 57 2.16 -0.22 13.06
N SER A 58 3.12 0.43 12.39
CA SER A 58 2.87 1.09 11.10
C SER A 58 2.57 0.11 9.97
N VAL A 59 3.03 -1.16 10.04
CA VAL A 59 2.75 -2.13 8.96
C VAL A 59 1.27 -2.51 8.91
N VAL A 60 0.62 -2.63 10.08
CA VAL A 60 -0.76 -3.09 10.19
C VAL A 60 -1.78 -2.20 9.44
N PRO A 61 -1.88 -0.88 9.70
CA PRO A 61 -2.83 -0.01 9.00
C PRO A 61 -2.49 0.14 7.51
N ASN A 62 -1.24 -0.08 7.11
CA ASN A 62 -0.84 0.01 5.70
C ASN A 62 -1.23 -1.23 4.89
N PHE A 63 -1.24 -2.42 5.51
CA PHE A 63 -1.62 -3.67 4.82
C PHE A 63 -3.14 -3.86 4.69
N ILE A 64 -3.92 -3.40 5.67
CA ILE A 64 -5.38 -3.58 5.69
C ILE A 64 -6.06 -3.01 4.44
N PRO A 65 -5.81 -1.76 4.01
CA PRO A 65 -6.43 -1.16 2.83
C PRO A 65 -6.14 -1.93 1.55
N ALA A 66 -4.88 -2.33 1.36
CA ALA A 66 -4.46 -3.10 0.20
C ALA A 66 -5.10 -4.49 0.19
N ALA A 67 -5.19 -5.16 1.35
CA ALA A 67 -5.87 -6.45 1.46
C ALA A 67 -7.38 -6.31 1.20
N MET A 68 -8.02 -5.27 1.71
CA MET A 68 -9.44 -4.99 1.50
C MET A 68 -9.75 -4.68 0.03
N SER A 69 -8.93 -3.86 -0.63
CA SER A 69 -9.14 -3.49 -2.03
C SER A 69 -8.87 -4.67 -2.97
N LEU A 70 -7.78 -5.41 -2.77
CA LEU A 70 -7.49 -6.63 -3.54
C LEU A 70 -8.52 -7.73 -3.28
N GLY A 71 -8.98 -7.88 -2.04
CA GLY A 71 -10.01 -8.86 -1.68
C GLY A 71 -11.35 -8.54 -2.35
N LEU A 72 -11.77 -7.28 -2.29
CA LEU A 72 -12.99 -6.83 -2.96
C LEU A 72 -12.86 -6.95 -4.49
N TRP A 73 -11.72 -6.59 -5.05
CA TRP A 73 -11.46 -6.71 -6.48
C TRP A 73 -11.43 -8.16 -6.96
N GLY A 74 -10.72 -9.04 -6.23
CA GLY A 74 -10.67 -10.46 -6.52
C GLY A 74 -12.07 -11.09 -6.46
N PHE A 75 -12.93 -10.62 -5.56
CA PHE A 75 -14.32 -11.05 -5.48
C PHE A 75 -15.18 -10.55 -6.64
N LEU A 76 -15.04 -9.29 -7.06
CA LEU A 76 -15.87 -8.67 -8.10
C LEU A 76 -15.42 -9.01 -9.54
N VAL A 77 -14.11 -9.07 -9.77
CA VAL A 77 -13.49 -9.16 -11.11
C VAL A 77 -12.84 -10.54 -11.35
N GLY A 78 -12.56 -11.30 -10.29
CA GLY A 78 -12.09 -12.69 -10.40
C GLY A 78 -10.61 -12.86 -10.73
N ASN A 79 -9.89 -11.81 -11.15
CA ASN A 79 -8.46 -11.86 -11.44
C ASN A 79 -7.70 -10.70 -10.77
N VAL A 80 -6.53 -11.03 -10.21
CA VAL A 80 -5.52 -10.06 -9.76
C VAL A 80 -4.32 -10.16 -10.70
N GLY A 81 -4.33 -9.33 -11.74
CA GLY A 81 -3.29 -9.28 -12.77
C GLY A 81 -2.28 -8.16 -12.53
N LEU A 82 -1.68 -7.68 -13.63
CA LEU A 82 -0.67 -6.62 -13.63
C LEU A 82 -1.13 -5.33 -12.94
N ALA A 83 -2.41 -4.95 -13.12
CA ALA A 83 -2.98 -3.79 -12.44
C ALA A 83 -2.94 -3.93 -10.91
N GLY A 84 -3.19 -5.13 -10.37
CA GLY A 84 -3.13 -5.39 -8.94
C GLY A 84 -1.70 -5.26 -8.39
N SER A 85 -0.70 -5.79 -9.09
CA SER A 85 0.71 -5.68 -8.64
C SER A 85 1.21 -4.23 -8.69
N VAL A 86 0.85 -3.49 -9.74
CA VAL A 86 1.19 -2.06 -9.87
C VAL A 86 0.48 -1.24 -8.80
N MET A 87 -0.83 -1.47 -8.58
CA MET A 87 -1.58 -0.81 -7.51
C MET A 87 -0.92 -1.06 -6.16
N THR A 88 -0.58 -2.32 -5.85
CA THR A 88 0.03 -2.67 -4.56
C THR A 88 1.30 -1.85 -4.32
N ALA A 89 2.18 -1.74 -5.32
CA ALA A 89 3.38 -0.92 -5.23
C ALA A 89 3.10 0.58 -5.01
N ILE A 90 2.13 1.16 -5.73
CA ILE A 90 1.75 2.57 -5.60
C ILE A 90 1.10 2.83 -4.24
N ALA A 91 0.15 1.98 -3.84
CA ALA A 91 -0.60 2.09 -2.60
C ALA A 91 0.33 2.10 -1.40
N PHE A 92 1.28 1.18 -1.31
CA PHE A 92 2.22 1.18 -0.19
C PHE A 92 3.11 2.43 -0.15
N GLY A 93 3.42 3.06 -1.29
CA GLY A 93 4.14 4.33 -1.30
C GLY A 93 3.33 5.48 -0.69
N ILE A 94 2.04 5.58 -1.06
CA ILE A 94 1.15 6.66 -0.63
C ILE A 94 0.70 6.45 0.83
N VAL A 95 0.18 5.25 1.14
CA VAL A 95 -0.45 4.94 2.43
C VAL A 95 0.56 5.00 3.58
N VAL A 96 1.82 4.64 3.31
CA VAL A 96 2.87 4.76 4.32
C VAL A 96 3.25 6.21 4.60
N ASP A 97 3.18 7.11 3.61
CA ASP A 97 3.45 8.54 3.81
C ASP A 97 2.45 9.18 4.79
N ASP A 98 1.16 8.84 4.65
CA ASP A 98 0.10 9.29 5.55
C ASP A 98 0.38 8.89 7.01
N THR A 99 0.76 7.63 7.21
CA THR A 99 1.19 7.11 8.52
C THR A 99 2.43 7.85 9.05
N ILE A 100 3.43 8.14 8.22
CA ILE A 100 4.65 8.86 8.63
C ILE A 100 4.32 10.28 9.09
N HIS A 101 3.50 10.99 8.32
CA HIS A 101 3.05 12.34 8.64
C HIS A 101 2.30 12.37 9.98
N PHE A 102 1.43 11.39 10.21
CA PHE A 102 0.69 11.27 11.46
C PHE A 102 1.61 10.94 12.65
N LEU A 103 2.43 9.89 12.53
CA LEU A 103 3.33 9.42 13.59
C LEU A 103 4.33 10.49 14.00
N THR A 104 4.85 11.26 13.05
CA THR A 104 5.81 12.33 13.33
C THR A 104 5.17 13.42 14.20
N LYS A 105 3.92 13.81 13.90
CA LYS A 105 3.18 14.81 14.70
C LYS A 105 2.77 14.27 16.06
N TYR A 106 2.34 13.01 16.13
CA TYR A 106 2.03 12.33 17.39
C TYR A 106 3.28 12.25 18.29
N HIS A 107 4.42 11.80 17.76
CA HIS A 107 5.65 11.68 18.53
C HIS A 107 6.16 13.04 19.01
N ARG A 108 6.05 14.09 18.18
CA ARG A 108 6.36 15.46 18.60
C ARG A 108 5.46 15.91 19.77
N ALA A 109 4.16 15.70 19.66
CA ALA A 109 3.22 16.03 20.74
C ALA A 109 3.52 15.26 22.05
N ARG A 110 3.94 13.99 21.97
CA ARG A 110 4.41 13.24 23.14
C ARG A 110 5.71 13.79 23.73
N HIS A 111 6.63 14.25 22.89
CA HIS A 111 7.86 14.91 23.35
C HIS A 111 7.57 16.26 24.01
N ASP A 112 6.51 16.95 23.60
CA ASP A 112 6.02 18.19 24.21
C ASP A 112 5.25 17.94 25.53
N GLY A 113 5.19 16.69 26.01
CA GLY A 113 4.64 16.31 27.32
C GLY A 113 3.14 16.00 27.35
N LEU A 114 2.45 16.04 26.20
CA LEU A 114 1.02 15.73 26.12
C LEU A 114 0.76 14.24 26.39
N ASP A 115 -0.38 13.90 27.00
CA ASP A 115 -0.79 12.50 27.15
C ASP A 115 -1.06 11.82 25.80
N ALA A 116 -1.07 10.48 25.74
CA ALA A 116 -1.31 9.72 24.52
C ALA A 116 -2.61 10.15 23.80
N GLN A 117 -3.69 10.38 24.55
CA GLN A 117 -4.96 10.85 23.98
C GLN A 117 -4.86 12.26 23.41
N GLU A 118 -4.20 13.17 24.12
CA GLU A 118 -4.02 14.55 23.70
C GLU A 118 -3.08 14.66 22.50
N ALA A 119 -2.03 13.85 22.46
CA ALA A 119 -1.11 13.76 21.34
C ALA A 119 -1.79 13.26 20.07
N VAL A 120 -2.64 12.23 20.17
CA VAL A 120 -3.47 11.75 19.06
C VAL A 120 -4.40 12.86 18.57
N ARG A 121 -5.13 13.52 19.47
CA ARG A 121 -6.04 14.62 19.10
C ARG A 121 -5.30 15.78 18.42
N THR A 122 -4.10 16.10 18.91
CA THR A 122 -3.25 17.15 18.35
C THR A 122 -2.75 16.77 16.95
N ALA A 123 -2.31 15.52 16.77
CA ALA A 123 -1.92 14.99 15.46
C ALA A 123 -3.09 15.08 14.46
N PHE A 124 -4.28 14.59 14.82
CA PHE A 124 -5.48 14.70 13.97
C PHE A 124 -5.82 16.13 13.58
N ARG A 125 -5.79 17.08 14.53
CA ARG A 125 -6.07 18.50 14.21
C ARG A 125 -5.04 19.11 13.27
N THR A 126 -3.79 18.64 13.31
CA THR A 126 -2.69 19.22 12.53
C THR A 126 -2.60 18.62 11.13
N VAL A 127 -2.73 17.28 11.01
CA VAL A 127 -2.52 16.56 9.74
C VAL A 127 -3.80 16.03 9.12
N GLY A 128 -4.89 15.87 9.87
CA GLY A 128 -6.13 15.25 9.36
C GLY A 128 -6.72 15.97 8.15
N HIS A 129 -6.74 17.31 8.14
CA HIS A 129 -7.19 18.08 6.97
C HIS A 129 -6.27 17.92 5.76
N ALA A 130 -4.95 17.82 5.98
CA ALA A 130 -4.00 17.59 4.90
C ALA A 130 -4.22 16.20 4.28
N LEU A 131 -4.34 15.16 5.10
CA LEU A 131 -4.58 13.77 4.68
C LEU A 131 -5.90 13.62 3.91
N LEU A 132 -6.97 14.28 4.36
CA LEU A 132 -8.25 14.33 3.64
C LEU A 132 -8.10 14.97 2.26
N THR A 133 -7.39 16.10 2.19
CA THR A 133 -7.22 16.84 0.93
C THR A 133 -6.38 16.07 -0.07
N THR A 134 -5.26 15.50 0.36
CA THR A 134 -4.40 14.66 -0.50
C THR A 134 -5.16 13.42 -0.98
N THR A 135 -5.90 12.76 -0.09
CA THR A 135 -6.75 11.61 -0.44
C THR A 135 -7.75 11.95 -1.52
N VAL A 136 -8.51 13.04 -1.36
CA VAL A 136 -9.52 13.46 -2.35
C VAL A 136 -8.88 13.76 -3.70
N VAL A 137 -7.76 14.50 -3.70
CA VAL A 137 -7.03 14.83 -4.94
C VAL A 137 -6.53 13.56 -5.64
N LEU A 138 -5.95 12.62 -4.90
CA LEU A 138 -5.44 11.36 -5.45
C LEU A 138 -6.57 10.48 -5.98
N VAL A 139 -7.66 10.33 -5.22
CA VAL A 139 -8.84 9.57 -5.64
C VAL A 139 -9.38 10.12 -6.96
N LEU A 140 -9.59 11.44 -7.05
CA LEU A 140 -10.05 12.07 -8.28
C LEU A 140 -9.05 11.90 -9.43
N GLY A 141 -7.75 12.01 -9.17
CA GLY A 141 -6.70 11.81 -10.17
C GLY A 141 -6.67 10.39 -10.74
N PHE A 142 -6.79 9.37 -9.88
CA PHE A 142 -6.84 7.98 -10.31
C PHE A 142 -8.18 7.62 -10.97
N LEU A 143 -9.29 8.25 -10.59
CA LEU A 143 -10.58 8.05 -11.27
C LEU A 143 -10.55 8.48 -12.74
N VAL A 144 -9.67 9.42 -13.14
CA VAL A 144 -9.45 9.73 -14.55
C VAL A 144 -8.99 8.50 -15.33
N PHE A 145 -8.17 7.64 -14.73
CA PHE A 145 -7.69 6.41 -15.37
C PHE A 145 -8.83 5.41 -15.61
N ALA A 146 -9.88 5.44 -14.78
CA ALA A 146 -11.09 4.63 -14.96
C ALA A 146 -11.93 5.05 -16.18
N SER A 147 -11.59 6.16 -16.86
CA SER A 147 -12.18 6.52 -18.16
C SER A 147 -11.43 5.92 -19.36
N SER A 148 -10.31 5.23 -19.13
CA SER A 148 -9.47 4.67 -20.19
C SER A 148 -10.12 3.45 -20.84
N GLY A 149 -10.00 3.33 -22.17
CA GLY A 149 -10.37 2.11 -22.91
C GLY A 149 -9.38 0.96 -22.77
N PHE A 150 -8.24 1.17 -22.08
CA PHE A 150 -7.26 0.11 -21.83
C PHE A 150 -7.51 -0.53 -20.47
N GLU A 151 -7.75 -1.85 -20.46
CA GLU A 151 -8.19 -2.61 -19.27
C GLU A 151 -7.27 -2.41 -18.06
N VAL A 152 -5.95 -2.41 -18.26
CA VAL A 152 -4.99 -2.24 -17.16
C VAL A 152 -5.12 -0.85 -16.53
N SER A 153 -5.27 0.20 -17.35
CA SER A 153 -5.45 1.58 -16.87
C SER A 153 -6.78 1.75 -16.16
N TRP A 154 -7.85 1.21 -16.74
CA TRP A 154 -9.18 1.22 -16.14
C TRP A 154 -9.17 0.55 -14.75
N ALA A 155 -8.61 -0.66 -14.67
CA ALA A 155 -8.49 -1.42 -13.44
C ALA A 155 -7.63 -0.69 -12.41
N LEU A 156 -6.50 -0.09 -12.83
CA LEU A 156 -5.65 0.71 -11.95
C LEU A 156 -6.38 1.90 -11.36
N GLY A 157 -7.14 2.64 -12.17
CA GLY A 157 -7.88 3.80 -11.68
C GLY A 157 -8.86 3.43 -10.57
N LEU A 158 -9.63 2.36 -10.76
CA LEU A 158 -10.58 1.86 -9.77
C LEU A 158 -9.89 1.25 -8.54
N LEU A 159 -8.90 0.40 -8.73
CA LEU A 159 -8.18 -0.27 -7.64
C LEU A 159 -7.46 0.73 -6.74
N VAL A 160 -6.71 1.68 -7.32
CA VAL A 160 -5.94 2.64 -6.54
C VAL A 160 -6.87 3.61 -5.80
N SER A 161 -7.90 4.14 -6.47
CA SER A 161 -8.87 5.05 -5.83
C SER A 161 -9.59 4.38 -4.65
N LEU A 162 -10.02 3.12 -4.82
CA LEU A 162 -10.60 2.32 -3.75
C LEU A 162 -9.61 2.12 -2.59
N THR A 163 -8.37 1.77 -2.91
CA THR A 163 -7.33 1.50 -1.90
C THR A 163 -7.01 2.73 -1.06
N ILE A 164 -6.83 3.89 -1.69
CA ILE A 164 -6.54 5.16 -0.98
C ILE A 164 -7.75 5.56 -0.11
N SER A 165 -8.98 5.35 -0.59
CA SER A 165 -10.18 5.60 0.22
C SER A 165 -10.23 4.72 1.47
N PHE A 166 -9.91 3.43 1.33
CA PHE A 166 -9.80 2.52 2.47
C PHE A 166 -8.62 2.85 3.38
N ALA A 167 -7.52 3.39 2.83
CA ALA A 167 -6.35 3.78 3.61
C ALA A 167 -6.66 4.91 4.57
N LEU A 168 -7.28 5.98 4.08
CA LEU A 168 -7.69 7.09 4.94
C LEU A 168 -8.64 6.62 6.06
N LEU A 169 -9.59 5.75 5.73
CA LEU A 169 -10.48 5.16 6.74
C LEU A 169 -9.71 4.32 7.75
N ALA A 170 -8.77 3.48 7.29
CA ALA A 170 -7.98 2.63 8.15
C ALA A 170 -7.08 3.45 9.08
N ASP A 171 -6.42 4.49 8.56
CA ASP A 171 -5.58 5.38 9.36
C ASP A 171 -6.41 6.12 10.40
N PHE A 172 -7.61 6.56 10.04
CA PHE A 172 -8.45 7.30 10.99
C PHE A 172 -9.05 6.42 12.07
N LEU A 173 -9.38 5.15 11.77
CA LEU A 173 -10.00 4.23 12.71
C LEU A 173 -9.00 3.41 13.53
N PHE A 174 -7.93 2.90 12.92
CA PHE A 174 -7.03 1.94 13.56
C PHE A 174 -5.79 2.60 14.18
N LEU A 175 -5.20 3.60 13.52
CA LEU A 175 -3.98 4.25 13.99
C LEU A 175 -4.13 4.86 15.40
N PRO A 176 -5.19 5.63 15.73
CA PRO A 176 -5.37 6.18 17.09
C PRO A 176 -5.45 5.12 18.20
N PRO A 177 -6.34 4.09 18.14
CA PRO A 177 -6.37 3.03 19.13
C PRO A 177 -5.06 2.25 19.26
N LEU A 178 -4.39 1.95 18.13
CA LEU A 178 -3.12 1.22 18.12
C LEU A 178 -2.03 1.99 18.86
N LEU A 179 -1.94 3.30 18.64
CA LEU A 179 -0.99 4.17 19.33
C LEU A 179 -1.29 4.27 20.82
N MET A 180 -2.55 4.48 21.18
CA MET A 180 -2.98 4.53 22.58
C MET A 180 -2.67 3.23 23.32
N LEU A 181 -2.92 2.06 22.70
CA LEU A 181 -2.61 0.75 23.29
C LEU A 181 -1.11 0.56 23.49
N LEU A 182 -0.30 1.02 22.54
CA LEU A 182 1.16 0.87 22.59
C LEU A 182 1.78 1.71 23.72
N ASP A 183 1.25 2.91 23.94
CA ASP A 183 1.76 3.87 24.91
C ASP A 183 1.29 3.57 26.35
N ARG A 184 0.09 2.98 26.50
CA ARG A 184 -0.43 2.51 27.78
C ARG A 184 0.40 1.40 28.44
N LYS A 185 1.36 0.80 27.71
CA LYS A 185 2.34 -0.16 28.26
C LYS A 185 3.62 0.51 28.79
N LYS A 186 3.79 1.83 28.62
CA LYS A 186 4.95 2.60 29.11
C LYS A 186 4.63 3.48 30.34
N THR A 187 3.35 3.66 30.67
CA THR A 187 2.88 4.23 31.94
C THR A 187 2.65 3.12 32.95
#